data_AF-A0A2I1F5S0-F1
#
_entry.id   AF-A0A2I1F5S0-F1
#
_cell.length_a   1.000
_cell.length_b   1.000
_cell.length_c   1.000
_cell.angle_alpha   90.00
_cell.angle_beta   90.00
_cell.angle_gamma   90.00
#
_symmetry.space_group_name_H-M   'P 1'
#
loop_
_entity.id
_entity.type
_entity.pdbx_description
1 polymer ?
#
loop_
_entity_poly.entity_id
_entity_poly.type
_entity_poly.pdbx_seq_one_letter_code
_entity_poly.pdbx_strand_id
1 'polypeptide(L)'
;MGKQKEYQKTRCTNNTTNSSSLYPIRINMKTLVILQNTHFFITIIQGHTGFLQQPGYICEAGDLKSTIFNNPSGAVTTLYQQLFKSGTRFSGPLIMSHDKMEIE
;
A
#
# COMPACT_ATOMS: atom_id res chain seq x y z
N MET A 1 27.59 2.23 12.91
CA MET A 1 26.99 3.55 12.61
C MET A 1 25.54 3.33 12.20
N GLY A 2 24.59 3.98 12.88
CA GLY A 2 23.20 3.55 13.04
C GLY A 2 22.35 3.55 11.76
N LYS A 3 21.53 2.51 11.58
CA LYS A 3 20.54 2.40 10.50
C LYS A 3 19.33 3.26 10.87
N GLN A 4 19.10 4.35 10.14
CA GLN A 4 17.87 5.13 10.25
C GLN A 4 16.75 4.33 9.57
N LYS A 5 15.70 4.00 10.33
CA LYS A 5 14.47 3.42 9.81
C LYS A 5 13.62 4.57 9.30
N GLU A 6 13.32 4.57 8.01
CA GLU A 6 12.49 5.59 7.38
C GLU A 6 11.01 5.26 7.61
N TYR A 7 10.29 6.17 8.28
CA TYR A 7 8.86 6.03 8.57
C TYR A 7 8.06 6.79 7.51
N GLN A 8 7.14 6.11 6.82
CA GLN A 8 6.23 6.75 5.87
C GLN A 8 5.12 7.49 6.64
N LYS A 9 4.99 8.80 6.40
CA LYS A 9 3.96 9.66 7.02
C LYS A 9 2.69 9.64 6.19
N THR A 10 1.63 9.00 6.69
CA THR A 10 0.28 9.12 6.15
C THR A 10 -0.30 10.48 6.51
N ARG A 11 -0.57 11.34 5.51
CA ARG A 11 -1.31 12.59 5.70
C ARG A 11 -2.80 12.30 5.55
N CYS A 12 -3.52 12.19 6.65
CA CYS A 12 -4.97 12.32 6.66
C CYS A 12 -5.30 13.81 6.82
N THR A 13 -5.79 14.47 5.78
CA THR A 13 -6.51 15.74 5.95
C THR A 13 -7.93 15.38 6.35
N ASN A 14 -8.28 15.59 7.63
CA ASN A 14 -9.59 15.96 8.17
C ASN A 14 -9.39 16.34 9.65
N ASN A 15 -9.87 17.52 10.05
CA ASN A 15 -9.70 18.12 11.37
C ASN A 15 -10.38 17.29 12.47
N THR A 16 -9.63 16.41 13.13
CA THR A 16 -9.89 15.92 14.50
C THR A 16 -8.53 15.41 15.00
N THR A 17 -8.24 15.53 16.30
CA THR A 17 -6.98 15.15 16.95
C THR A 17 -6.65 13.67 16.74
N ASN A 18 -6.08 13.33 15.58
CA ASN A 18 -5.71 11.98 15.19
C ASN A 18 -4.22 11.81 15.47
N SER A 19 -3.87 11.10 16.54
CA SER A 19 -2.52 10.59 16.72
C SER A 19 -2.17 9.75 15.48
N SER A 20 -1.29 10.25 14.62
CA SER A 20 -0.87 9.53 13.42
C SER A 20 -0.09 8.30 13.84
N SER A 21 -0.78 7.15 13.91
CA SER A 21 -0.15 5.86 14.17
C SER A 21 0.81 5.56 13.03
N LEU A 22 2.10 5.50 13.36
CA LEU A 22 3.15 5.11 12.40
C LEU A 22 3.30 3.61 12.45
N TYR A 23 3.11 2.97 11.30
CA TYR A 23 3.32 1.53 11.15
C TYR A 23 4.66 1.28 10.45
N PRO A 24 5.50 0.37 10.97
CA PRO A 24 6.75 0.05 10.32
C PRO A 24 6.49 -0.73 9.03
N ILE A 25 6.96 -0.20 7.91
CA ILE A 25 6.93 -0.87 6.61
C ILE A 25 8.23 -1.63 6.41
N ARG A 26 8.15 -2.92 6.07
CA ARG A 26 9.33 -3.77 5.83
C ARG A 26 9.33 -4.24 4.38
N ILE A 27 10.53 -4.24 3.80
CA ILE A 27 10.79 -4.83 2.50
C ILE A 27 10.44 -6.33 2.54
N ASN A 28 9.90 -6.84 1.45
CA ASN A 28 9.37 -8.19 1.26
C ASN A 28 8.12 -8.52 2.10
N MET A 29 7.51 -7.55 2.80
CA MET A 29 6.17 -7.75 3.33
C MET A 29 5.18 -7.98 2.19
N LYS A 30 4.27 -8.92 2.40
CA LYS A 30 3.15 -9.19 1.51
C LYS A 30 1.83 -9.00 2.25
N THR A 31 0.92 -8.25 1.66
CA THR A 31 -0.44 -8.06 2.16
C THR A 31 -1.42 -8.69 1.17
N LEU A 32 -2.30 -9.55 1.65
CA LEU A 32 -3.44 -10.07 0.88
C LEU A 32 -4.65 -9.16 1.10
N VAL A 33 -5.28 -8.74 0.00
CA VAL A 33 -6.55 -8.03 0.01
C VAL A 33 -7.50 -8.74 -0.94
N ILE A 34 -8.74 -8.94 -0.50
CA ILE A 34 -9.78 -9.57 -1.30
C ILE A 34 -10.72 -8.48 -1.81
N LEU A 35 -10.74 -8.24 -3.12
CA LEU A 35 -11.58 -7.24 -3.78
C LEU A 35 -12.38 -7.93 -4.88
N GLN A 36 -13.71 -7.77 -4.88
CA GLN A 36 -14.62 -8.45 -5.83
C GLN A 36 -14.30 -9.95 -5.97
N ASN A 37 -14.23 -10.67 -4.84
CA ASN A 37 -13.88 -12.10 -4.79
C ASN A 37 -12.55 -12.48 -5.46
N THR A 38 -11.67 -11.51 -5.71
CA THR A 38 -10.36 -11.72 -6.33
C THR A 38 -9.26 -11.39 -5.32
N HIS A 39 -8.23 -12.23 -5.28
CA HIS A 39 -7.08 -12.06 -4.40
C HIS A 39 -6.07 -11.09 -5.04
N PHE A 40 -5.77 -10.01 -4.33
CA PHE A 40 -4.72 -9.07 -4.66
C PHE A 40 -3.59 -9.21 -3.64
N PHE A 41 -2.39 -9.49 -4.12
CA PHE A 41 -1.18 -9.59 -3.31
C PHE A 41 -0.34 -8.33 -3.52
N ILE A 42 -0.10 -7.58 -2.45
CA ILE A 42 0.72 -6.38 -2.48
C ILE A 42 2.05 -6.74 -1.87
N THR A 43 3.11 -6.66 -2.66
CA THR A 43 4.48 -6.91 -2.21
C THR A 43 5.23 -5.59 -2.11
N ILE A 44 5.83 -5.37 -0.94
CA ILE A 44 6.69 -4.22 -0.70
C ILE A 44 8.10 -4.58 -1.15
N ILE A 45 8.68 -3.79 -2.04
CA ILE A 45 10.04 -3.98 -2.57
C ILE A 45 10.92 -2.80 -2.22
N GLN A 46 12.24 -3.00 -2.28
CA GLN A 46 13.19 -1.91 -2.07
C GLN A 46 13.24 -1.00 -3.30
N GLY A 47 13.05 0.30 -3.08
CA GLY A 47 13.13 1.30 -4.13
C GLY A 47 11.87 1.38 -5.00
N HIS A 48 11.66 2.56 -5.56
CA HIS A 48 10.82 2.75 -6.75
C HIS A 48 11.55 3.66 -7.74
N THR A 49 11.03 3.82 -8.96
CA THR A 49 11.66 4.59 -10.04
C THR A 49 12.16 5.96 -9.56
N GLY A 50 13.48 6.15 -9.52
CA GLY A 50 14.14 7.39 -9.11
C GLY A 50 14.45 7.54 -7.62
N PHE A 51 13.92 6.67 -6.75
CA PHE A 51 14.06 6.79 -5.28
C PHE A 51 14.35 5.44 -4.63
N LEU A 52 15.64 5.09 -4.53
CA LEU A 52 16.10 3.80 -3.99
C LEU A 52 15.87 3.63 -2.48
N GLN A 53 15.69 4.73 -1.74
CA GLN A 53 15.49 4.71 -0.29
C GLN A 53 14.02 4.52 0.10
N GLN A 54 13.09 4.85 -0.81
CA GLN A 54 11.65 4.69 -0.56
C GLN A 54 11.17 3.30 -0.99
N PRO A 55 10.23 2.67 -0.26
CA PRO A 55 9.65 1.41 -0.67
C PRO A 55 8.86 1.55 -1.97
N GLY A 56 9.00 0.57 -2.84
CA GLY A 56 8.12 0.34 -3.98
C GLY A 56 7.02 -0.66 -3.64
N TYR A 57 5.91 -0.57 -4.34
CA TYR A 57 4.74 -1.43 -4.16
C TYR A 57 4.40 -2.07 -5.50
N ILE A 58 4.32 -3.40 -5.51
CA ILE A 58 3.85 -4.20 -6.62
C ILE A 58 2.55 -4.87 -6.19
N CYS A 59 1.54 -4.85 -7.05
CA CYS A 59 0.32 -5.61 -6.86
C CYS A 59 0.24 -6.74 -7.89
N GLU A 60 -0.19 -7.92 -7.45
CA GLU A 60 -0.38 -9.12 -8.27
C GLU A 60 -1.78 -9.67 -8.04
N ALA A 61 -2.47 -10.08 -9.11
CA ALA A 61 -3.80 -10.69 -9.04
C ALA A 61 -3.95 -11.67 -10.20
N GLY A 62 -4.00 -12.97 -9.88
CA GLY A 62 -3.88 -14.03 -10.88
C GLY A 62 -2.56 -13.89 -11.65
N ASP A 63 -2.64 -13.88 -12.98
CA ASP A 63 -1.48 -13.73 -13.87
C ASP A 63 -1.11 -12.27 -14.17
N LEU A 64 -1.84 -11.30 -13.62
CA LEU A 64 -1.58 -9.89 -13.83
C LEU A 64 -0.72 -9.30 -12.71
N LYS A 65 0.15 -8.38 -13.09
CA LYS A 65 1.07 -7.68 -12.20
C LYS A 65 1.13 -6.20 -12.57
N SER A 66 1.08 -5.34 -11.56
CA SER A 66 1.23 -3.90 -11.74
C SER A 66 2.69 -3.52 -12.02
N THR A 67 2.91 -2.32 -12.56
CA THR A 67 4.21 -1.66 -12.46
C THR A 67 4.55 -1.36 -11.00
N ILE A 68 5.76 -0.86 -10.73
CA ILE A 68 6.17 -0.43 -9.39
C ILE A 68 5.58 0.95 -9.11
N PHE A 69 4.83 1.07 -8.01
CA PHE A 69 4.30 2.33 -7.51
C PHE A 69 5.04 2.77 -6.25
N ASN A 70 4.97 4.07 -5.93
CA ASN A 70 5.48 4.63 -4.67
C ASN A 70 4.45 4.55 -3.52
N ASN A 71 3.25 4.04 -3.78
CA ASN A 71 2.21 3.88 -2.78
C ASN A 71 1.31 2.66 -3.10
N PRO A 72 0.73 2.00 -2.08
CA PRO A 72 -0.09 0.80 -2.27
C PRO A 72 -1.42 1.08 -2.97
N SER A 73 -2.01 2.27 -2.77
CA SER A 73 -3.26 2.67 -3.45
C SER A 73 -3.13 2.62 -4.96
N GLY A 74 -2.05 3.19 -5.52
CA GLY A 74 -1.79 3.22 -6.94
C GLY A 74 -1.63 1.82 -7.51
N ALA A 75 -0.83 0.98 -6.85
CA ALA A 75 -0.59 -0.40 -7.29
C ALA A 75 -1.90 -1.20 -7.40
N VAL A 76 -2.73 -1.18 -6.33
CA VAL A 76 -4.01 -1.90 -6.31
C VAL A 76 -5.01 -1.27 -7.27
N THR A 77 -5.15 0.05 -7.25
CA THR A 77 -6.12 0.76 -8.10
C THR A 77 -5.84 0.48 -9.56
N THR A 78 -4.60 0.65 -10.04
CA THR A 78 -4.27 0.40 -11.44
C THR A 78 -4.55 -1.04 -11.86
N LEU A 79 -4.17 -2.02 -11.04
CA LEU A 79 -4.39 -3.43 -11.37
C LEU A 79 -5.88 -3.79 -11.35
N TYR A 80 -6.63 -3.27 -10.39
CA TYR A 80 -8.07 -3.44 -10.28
C TYR A 80 -8.81 -2.85 -11.48
N GLN A 81 -8.46 -1.63 -11.88
CA GLN A 81 -9.04 -0.97 -13.05
C GLN A 81 -8.72 -1.74 -14.34
N GLN A 82 -7.51 -2.31 -14.44
CA GLN A 82 -7.14 -3.16 -15.58
C GLN A 82 -7.98 -4.44 -15.64
N LEU A 83 -8.23 -5.09 -14.49
CA LEU A 83 -9.02 -6.32 -14.37
C LEU A 83 -10.51 -6.09 -14.64
N PHE A 84 -11.11 -5.11 -13.96
CA PHE A 84 -12.57 -4.94 -13.94
C PHE A 84 -13.09 -3.82 -14.83
N LYS A 85 -12.19 -3.08 -15.50
CA LYS A 85 -12.54 -1.89 -16.33
C LYS A 85 -13.38 -0.86 -15.55
N SER A 86 -13.18 -0.78 -14.25
CA SER A 86 -13.84 0.16 -13.34
C SER A 86 -12.98 1.40 -13.09
N GLY A 87 -13.57 2.49 -12.58
CA GLY A 87 -12.87 3.69 -12.09
C GLY A 87 -12.63 3.71 -10.57
N THR A 88 -12.93 2.61 -9.85
CA THR A 88 -12.78 2.53 -8.39
C THR A 88 -11.36 2.87 -7.94
N ARG A 89 -11.23 3.60 -6.82
CA ARG A 89 -9.97 3.94 -6.15
C ARG A 89 -9.98 3.42 -4.73
N PHE A 90 -8.83 3.03 -4.21
CA PHE A 90 -8.71 2.44 -2.89
C PHE A 90 -7.77 3.23 -1.96
N SER A 91 -8.11 3.29 -0.68
CA SER A 91 -7.27 3.90 0.37
C SER A 91 -6.10 2.98 0.72
N GLY A 92 -4.88 3.52 0.71
CA GLY A 92 -3.65 2.77 0.94
C GLY A 92 -3.51 2.29 2.37
N PRO A 93 -3.76 3.15 3.38
CA PRO A 93 -3.81 2.73 4.77
C PRO A 93 -4.83 1.61 5.02
N LEU A 94 -6.04 1.74 4.48
CA LEU A 94 -7.07 0.70 4.58
C LEU A 94 -6.63 -0.62 3.93
N ILE A 95 -6.09 -0.55 2.70
CA ILE A 95 -5.53 -1.71 1.98
C ILE A 95 -4.44 -2.41 2.80
N MET A 96 -3.57 -1.64 3.45
CA MET A 96 -2.48 -2.17 4.26
C MET A 96 -2.92 -2.55 5.67
N SER A 97 -4.22 -2.51 5.96
CA SER A 97 -4.79 -2.78 7.29
C SER A 97 -4.29 -1.85 8.40
N HIS A 98 -3.89 -0.62 8.06
CA HIS A 98 -3.43 0.39 9.01
C HIS A 98 -4.57 1.27 9.59
N ASP A 99 -5.77 1.20 9.02
CA ASP A 99 -6.94 1.99 9.46
C ASP A 99 -7.83 1.23 10.47
N LYS A 100 -7.50 -0.01 10.83
CA LYS A 100 -8.20 -0.70 11.92
C LYS A 100 -7.69 -0.16 13.25
N MET A 101 -8.45 0.75 13.86
CA MET A 101 -8.47 0.82 15.31
C MET A 101 -9.04 -0.50 15.82
N GLU A 102 -8.23 -1.30 16.49
CA GLU A 102 -8.76 -2.30 17.41
C GLU A 102 -9.61 -1.55 18.43
N ILE A 103 -10.92 -1.81 18.40
CA ILE A 103 -11.78 -1.59 19.56
C ILE A 103 -11.81 -2.96 20.23
N GLU A 104 -10.95 -3.14 21.23
CA GLU A 104 -11.13 -4.17 22.27
C GLU A 104 -12.16 -3.68 23.31
#